data_AF-A0A850GEV2-F1
#
_entry.id   AF-A0A850GEV2-F1
#
_cell.length_a   1.000
_cell.length_b   1.000
_cell.length_c   1.000
_cell.angle_alpha   90.00
_cell.angle_beta   90.00
_cell.angle_gamma   90.00
#
_symmetry.space_group_name_H-M   'P 1'
#
loop_
_entity.id
_entity.type
_entity.pdbx_description
1 polymer ?
#
loop_
_entity_poly.entity_id
_entity_poly.type
_entity_poly.pdbx_seq_one_letter_code
_entity_poly.pdbx_strand_id
1 'polypeptide(L)'
;MDTPKSTQELATQIEALIAGYVDEGRQAAQRAVERAFCATASPPTKPSKKATRTPGKRRSQQQLAELADALCSLVHEQPGESMIVFAAALGVSVRELQRPMTALKRAGRVRTVGQRNWTRYFPAVNGKAGRARA
;
A
#
# COMPACT_ATOMS: atom_id res chain seq x y z
N MET A 1 3.72 32.90 -7.56
CA MET A 1 4.85 32.40 -6.77
C MET A 1 5.83 33.56 -6.66
N ASP A 2 5.61 34.42 -5.66
CA ASP A 2 6.48 35.56 -5.42
C ASP A 2 7.84 35.04 -4.93
N THR A 3 8.86 35.19 -5.77
CA THR A 3 10.25 34.92 -5.40
C THR A 3 10.69 35.93 -4.34
N PRO A 4 11.10 35.48 -3.14
CA PRO A 4 11.57 36.38 -2.10
C PRO A 4 12.83 37.10 -2.56
N LYS A 5 12.89 38.42 -2.36
CA LYS A 5 13.97 39.29 -2.81
C LYS A 5 15.02 39.52 -1.70
N SER A 6 14.74 39.07 -0.48
CA SER A 6 15.65 39.11 0.65
C SER A 6 15.62 37.85 1.51
N THR A 7 16.69 37.63 2.28
CA THR A 7 16.79 36.51 3.23
C THR A 7 15.78 36.60 4.37
N GLN A 8 15.40 37.83 4.78
CA GLN A 8 14.34 38.06 5.76
C GLN A 8 12.97 37.68 5.21
N GLU A 9 12.65 38.07 3.97
CA GLU A 9 11.40 37.67 3.30
C GLU A 9 11.30 36.15 3.14
N LEU A 10 12.40 35.49 2.78
CA LEU A 10 12.45 34.03 2.70
C LEU A 10 12.20 33.38 4.06
N ALA A 11 12.80 33.89 5.14
CA ALA A 11 12.58 33.37 6.49
C ALA A 11 11.11 33.50 6.91
N THR A 12 10.49 34.66 6.69
CA THR A 12 9.06 34.87 6.97
C THR A 12 8.17 33.95 6.13
N GLN A 13 8.52 33.71 4.85
CA GLN A 13 7.76 32.80 3.99
C GLN A 13 7.87 31.35 4.47
N ILE A 14 9.04 30.91 4.92
CA ILE A 14 9.25 29.57 5.50
C ILE A 14 8.44 29.43 6.80
N GLU A 15 8.47 30.42 7.68
CA GLU A 15 7.71 30.40 8.92
C GLU A 15 6.20 30.32 8.67
N ALA A 16 5.68 31.08 7.71
CA ALA A 16 4.28 31.03 7.32
C ALA A 16 3.86 29.66 6.75
N LEU A 17 4.72 29.03 5.94
CA LEU A 17 4.48 27.68 5.41
C LEU A 17 4.47 26.62 6.50
N ILE A 18 5.42 26.69 7.44
CA ILE A 18 5.49 25.77 8.58
C ILE A 18 4.24 25.93 9.45
N ALA A 19 3.82 27.17 9.75
CA ALA A 19 2.63 27.45 10.53
C ALA A 19 1.38 26.84 9.86
N GLY A 20 1.21 27.02 8.55
CA GLY A 20 0.10 26.42 7.80
C GLY A 20 0.08 24.89 7.88
N TYR A 21 1.24 24.25 7.72
CA TYR A 21 1.34 22.79 7.81
C TYR A 21 1.01 22.27 9.23
N VAL A 22 1.45 22.97 10.27
CA VAL A 22 1.14 22.62 11.66
C VAL A 22 -0.36 22.76 11.93
N ASP A 23 -1.01 23.79 11.40
CA ASP A 23 -2.46 24.00 11.55
C ASP A 23 -3.27 22.92 10.83
N GLU A 24 -2.87 22.53 9.61
CA GLU A 24 -3.49 21.40 8.90
C GLU A 24 -3.38 20.10 9.70
N GLY A 25 -2.20 19.82 10.26
CA GLY A 25 -1.98 18.67 11.14
C GLY A 25 -2.85 18.70 12.39
N ARG A 26 -2.98 19.87 13.04
CA ARG A 26 -3.84 20.07 14.21
C ARG A 26 -5.31 19.82 13.87
N GLN A 27 -5.80 20.35 12.76
CA GLN A 27 -7.19 20.16 12.32
C GLN A 27 -7.48 18.68 12.00
N ALA A 28 -6.54 17.99 11.33
CA ALA A 28 -6.69 16.56 11.04
C ALA A 28 -6.77 15.73 12.34
N ALA A 29 -5.91 16.04 13.32
CA ALA A 29 -5.95 15.41 14.63
C ALA A 29 -7.26 15.68 15.37
N GLN A 30 -7.74 16.93 15.38
CA GLN A 30 -9.02 17.31 16.01
C GLN A 30 -10.19 16.54 15.40
N ARG A 31 -10.30 16.47 14.07
CA ARG A 31 -11.36 15.70 13.39
C ARG A 31 -11.31 14.21 13.71
N ALA A 32 -10.13 13.63 13.87
CA ALA A 32 -9.97 12.22 14.23
C ALA A 32 -10.46 11.96 15.66
N VAL A 33 -10.14 12.87 16.59
CA VAL A 33 -10.62 12.84 17.98
C VAL A 33 -12.14 12.99 18.02
N GLU A 34 -12.70 14.01 17.36
CA GLU A 34 -14.15 14.22 17.26
C GLU A 34 -14.86 12.99 16.69
N ARG A 35 -14.33 12.37 15.63
CA ARG A 35 -14.89 11.14 15.08
C ARG A 35 -14.89 9.99 16.09
N ALA A 36 -13.80 9.80 16.83
CA ALA A 36 -13.67 8.74 17.82
C ALA A 36 -14.68 8.93 18.97
N PHE A 37 -14.85 10.16 19.45
CA PHE A 37 -15.76 10.47 20.55
C PHE A 37 -17.23 10.64 20.13
N CYS A 38 -17.54 11.03 18.89
CA CYS A 38 -18.91 10.96 18.37
C CYS A 38 -19.33 9.52 18.07
N ALA A 39 -18.41 8.64 17.69
CA ALA A 39 -18.70 7.21 17.46
C ALA A 39 -19.07 6.47 18.76
N THR A 40 -18.71 6.99 19.94
CA THR A 40 -19.11 6.41 21.23
C THR A 40 -20.57 6.66 21.61
N ALA A 41 -21.32 7.47 20.83
CA ALA A 41 -22.76 7.68 21.02
C ALA A 41 -23.64 6.74 20.17
N SER A 42 -23.07 5.76 19.45
CA SER A 42 -23.86 4.72 18.78
C SER A 42 -24.12 3.53 19.72
N PRO A 43 -25.36 3.00 19.78
CA PRO A 43 -25.69 1.87 20.64
C PRO A 43 -24.87 0.62 20.26
N PRO A 44 -24.70 -0.35 21.19
CA PRO A 44 -23.85 -1.50 20.98
C PRO A 44 -24.32 -2.29 19.75
N THR A 45 -23.47 -2.32 18.72
CA THR A 45 -23.69 -3.21 17.59
C THR A 45 -23.59 -4.64 18.10
N LYS A 46 -24.75 -5.30 18.11
CA LYS A 46 -24.94 -6.73 18.41
C LYS A 46 -23.83 -7.58 17.78
N PRO A 47 -23.42 -8.69 18.42
CA PRO A 47 -22.33 -9.52 17.92
C PRO A 47 -22.62 -9.91 16.48
N SER A 48 -21.68 -9.58 15.58
CA SER A 48 -21.83 -9.91 14.17
C SER A 48 -22.03 -11.41 14.05
N LYS A 49 -23.24 -11.83 13.70
CA LYS A 49 -23.50 -13.19 13.23
C LYS A 49 -22.44 -13.47 12.17
N LYS A 50 -21.67 -14.55 12.35
CA LYS A 50 -20.69 -15.02 11.36
C LYS A 50 -21.41 -15.04 10.01
N ALA A 51 -21.11 -14.07 9.14
CA ALA A 51 -21.62 -14.08 7.80
C ALA A 51 -21.09 -15.37 7.18
N THR A 52 -22.00 -16.31 6.89
CA THR A 52 -21.73 -17.45 6.03
C THR A 52 -21.22 -16.85 4.72
N ARG A 53 -19.90 -16.87 4.55
CA ARG A 53 -19.27 -16.38 3.33
C ARG A 53 -19.82 -17.24 2.21
N THR A 54 -20.63 -16.67 1.34
CA THR A 54 -20.84 -17.20 0.00
C THR A 54 -19.45 -17.53 -0.55
N PRO A 55 -19.22 -18.74 -1.07
CA PRO A 55 -17.94 -19.11 -1.62
C PRO A 55 -17.69 -18.19 -2.83
N GLY A 56 -17.00 -17.08 -2.59
CA GLY A 56 -16.59 -16.16 -3.63
C GLY A 56 -15.86 -16.99 -4.68
N LYS A 57 -16.33 -16.90 -5.92
CA LYS A 57 -15.85 -17.65 -7.08
C LYS A 57 -14.33 -17.72 -7.01
N ARG A 58 -13.80 -18.86 -6.55
CA ARG A 58 -12.36 -19.06 -6.42
C ARG A 58 -11.83 -18.83 -7.83
N ARG A 59 -10.98 -17.81 -8.03
CA ARG A 59 -10.28 -17.63 -9.30
C ARG A 59 -9.69 -18.98 -9.67
N SER A 60 -9.95 -19.41 -10.90
CA SER A 60 -9.38 -20.67 -11.38
C SER A 60 -7.86 -20.58 -11.25
N GLN A 61 -7.21 -21.71 -11.03
CA GLN A 61 -5.75 -21.76 -10.92
C GLN A 61 -5.06 -21.10 -12.12
N GLN A 62 -5.69 -21.19 -13.29
CA GLN A 62 -5.27 -20.54 -14.53
C GLN A 62 -5.30 -19.01 -14.45
N GLN A 63 -6.40 -18.41 -13.98
CA GLN A 63 -6.49 -16.95 -13.82
C GLN A 63 -5.46 -16.39 -12.83
N LEU A 64 -5.07 -17.19 -11.82
CA LEU A 64 -4.01 -16.81 -10.88
C LEU A 64 -2.62 -16.90 -11.52
N ALA A 65 -2.39 -17.85 -12.41
CA ALA A 65 -1.14 -17.99 -13.14
C ALA A 65 -0.95 -16.84 -14.13
N GLU A 66 -1.97 -16.54 -14.94
CA GLU A 66 -1.97 -15.40 -15.87
C GLU A 66 -1.69 -14.07 -15.15
N LEU A 67 -2.34 -13.85 -14.01
CA LEU A 67 -2.10 -12.66 -13.18
C LEU A 67 -0.68 -12.63 -12.58
N ALA A 68 -0.13 -13.80 -12.22
CA ALA A 68 1.23 -13.89 -11.71
C ALA A 68 2.27 -13.62 -12.81
N ASP A 69 2.03 -14.05 -14.04
CA ASP A 69 2.94 -13.78 -15.16
C ASP A 69 2.90 -12.30 -15.55
N ALA A 70 1.71 -11.69 -15.65
CA ALA A 70 1.58 -10.26 -15.88
C ALA A 70 2.27 -9.43 -14.78
N LEU A 71 2.10 -9.82 -13.51
CA LEU A 71 2.79 -9.19 -12.39
C LEU A 71 4.31 -9.37 -12.46
N CYS A 72 4.79 -10.53 -12.91
CA CYS A 72 6.21 -10.79 -13.06
C CYS A 72 6.84 -9.89 -14.12
N SER A 73 6.17 -9.69 -15.27
CA SER A 73 6.61 -8.76 -16.32
C SER A 73 6.69 -7.33 -15.78
N LEU A 74 5.65 -6.87 -15.08
CA LEU A 74 5.64 -5.53 -14.48
C LEU A 74 6.76 -5.32 -13.45
N VAL A 75 7.08 -6.33 -12.65
CA VAL A 75 8.21 -6.24 -11.70
C VAL A 75 9.55 -6.14 -12.43
N HIS A 76 9.68 -6.71 -13.63
CA HIS A 76 10.90 -6.56 -14.45
C HIS A 76 10.98 -5.18 -15.11
N GLU A 77 9.85 -4.64 -15.56
CA GLU A 77 9.79 -3.28 -16.15
C GLU A 77 9.98 -2.18 -15.10
N GLN A 78 9.41 -2.36 -13.91
CA GLN A 78 9.41 -1.38 -12.82
C GLN A 78 9.94 -1.99 -11.52
N PRO A 79 11.26 -2.28 -11.44
CA PRO A 79 11.85 -2.82 -10.23
C PRO A 79 11.89 -1.77 -9.12
N GLY A 80 11.69 -2.22 -7.89
CA GLY A 80 11.75 -1.37 -6.69
C GLY A 80 10.42 -0.73 -6.32
N GLU A 81 9.33 -1.07 -7.01
CA GLU A 81 8.02 -0.52 -6.72
C GLU A 81 7.26 -1.25 -5.61
N SER A 82 6.21 -0.59 -5.11
CA SER A 82 5.34 -1.12 -4.06
C SER A 82 4.16 -1.93 -4.61
N MET A 83 3.54 -2.76 -3.77
CA MET A 83 2.36 -3.53 -4.16
C MET A 83 1.18 -2.65 -4.61
N ILE A 84 1.08 -1.41 -4.11
CA ILE A 84 0.01 -0.47 -4.48
C ILE A 84 0.17 -0.01 -5.92
N VAL A 85 1.40 0.25 -6.35
CA VAL A 85 1.71 0.67 -7.72
C VAL A 85 1.39 -0.45 -8.70
N PHE A 86 1.80 -1.69 -8.40
CA PHE A 86 1.45 -2.84 -9.24
C PHE A 86 -0.05 -3.14 -9.27
N ALA A 87 -0.77 -2.92 -8.15
CA ALA A 87 -2.22 -3.07 -8.09
C ALA A 87 -2.93 -2.08 -9.03
N ALA A 88 -2.48 -0.81 -9.01
CA ALA A 88 -3.00 0.22 -9.89
C ALA A 88 -2.71 -0.10 -11.37
N ALA A 89 -1.49 -0.53 -11.70
CA ALA A 89 -1.09 -0.90 -13.07
C ALA A 89 -1.91 -2.08 -13.64
N LEU A 90 -2.29 -3.04 -12.79
CA LEU A 90 -3.08 -4.21 -13.18
C LEU A 90 -4.60 -4.01 -13.03
N GLY A 91 -5.06 -2.86 -12.53
CA GLY A 91 -6.48 -2.59 -12.28
C GLY A 91 -7.13 -3.52 -11.26
N VAL A 92 -6.35 -4.10 -10.34
CA VAL A 92 -6.80 -5.07 -9.33
C VAL A 92 -6.57 -4.55 -7.92
N SER A 93 -7.22 -5.16 -6.93
CA SER A 93 -6.99 -4.80 -5.53
C SER A 93 -5.65 -5.35 -5.00
N VAL A 94 -5.03 -4.65 -4.06
CA VAL A 94 -3.80 -5.12 -3.38
C VAL A 94 -4.00 -6.49 -2.73
N ARG A 95 -5.20 -6.76 -2.22
CA ARG A 95 -5.55 -8.04 -1.56
C ARG A 95 -5.54 -9.21 -2.54
N GLU A 96 -5.89 -8.94 -3.79
CA GLU A 96 -5.88 -9.93 -4.86
C GLU A 96 -4.48 -10.27 -5.34
N LEU A 97 -3.54 -9.33 -5.24
CA LEU A 97 -2.13 -9.53 -5.60
C LEU A 97 -1.31 -10.27 -4.54
N GLN A 98 -1.79 -10.37 -3.30
CA GLN A 98 -1.06 -11.06 -2.23
C GLN A 98 -0.74 -12.51 -2.58
N ARG A 99 -1.73 -13.27 -3.10
CA ARG A 99 -1.54 -14.68 -3.45
C ARG A 99 -0.57 -14.89 -4.63
N PRO A 100 -0.74 -14.26 -5.80
CA PRO A 100 0.20 -14.41 -6.92
C PRO A 100 1.59 -13.89 -6.55
N MET A 101 1.72 -12.77 -5.85
CA MET A 101 3.04 -12.29 -5.41
C MET A 101 3.72 -13.27 -4.44
N THR A 102 2.97 -13.89 -3.53
CA THR A 102 3.52 -14.93 -2.64
C THR A 102 3.96 -16.15 -3.43
N ALA A 103 3.22 -16.55 -4.47
CA ALA A 103 3.62 -17.64 -5.35
C ALA A 103 4.92 -17.32 -6.10
N LEU A 104 5.05 -16.10 -6.65
CA LEU A 104 6.27 -15.63 -7.32
C LEU A 104 7.49 -15.60 -6.38
N LYS A 105 7.30 -15.14 -5.14
CA LYS A 105 8.36 -15.18 -4.11
C LYS A 105 8.77 -16.61 -3.77
N ARG A 106 7.82 -17.53 -3.61
CA ARG A 106 8.10 -18.96 -3.35
C ARG A 106 8.83 -19.62 -4.51
N ALA A 107 8.46 -19.28 -5.74
CA ALA A 107 9.12 -19.73 -6.96
C ALA A 107 10.51 -19.11 -7.16
N GLY A 108 10.91 -18.13 -6.32
CA GLY A 108 12.19 -17.46 -6.44
C GLY A 108 12.29 -16.53 -7.66
N ARG A 109 11.15 -16.11 -8.25
CA ARG A 109 11.11 -15.17 -9.39
C ARG A 109 11.19 -13.71 -8.96
N VAL A 110 10.77 -13.40 -7.73
CA VAL A 110 10.72 -12.05 -7.17
C VAL A 110 11.33 -12.03 -5.76
N ARG A 111 12.15 -11.01 -5.47
CA ARG A 111 12.69 -10.72 -4.14
C ARG A 111 12.05 -9.46 -3.57
N THR A 112 12.02 -9.35 -2.25
CA THR A 112 11.51 -8.17 -1.53
C THR A 112 12.58 -7.55 -0.67
N VAL A 113 12.65 -6.22 -0.68
CA VAL A 113 13.53 -5.42 0.18
C VAL A 113 12.67 -4.51 1.05
N GLY A 114 13.07 -4.30 2.30
CA GLY A 114 12.31 -3.48 3.26
C GLY A 114 11.30 -4.28 4.07
N GLN A 115 10.53 -3.57 4.91
CA GLN A 115 9.55 -4.16 5.82
C GLN A 115 8.22 -3.39 5.79
N ARG A 116 7.12 -4.12 6.02
CA ARG A 116 5.75 -3.58 6.13
C ARG A 116 5.40 -2.68 4.93
N ASN A 117 5.12 -1.40 5.18
CA ASN A 117 4.76 -0.39 4.20
C ASN A 117 5.93 0.06 3.30
N TRP A 118 7.18 -0.19 3.70
CA TRP A 118 8.38 0.11 2.90
C TRP A 118 8.84 -1.06 2.03
N THR A 119 8.02 -2.10 1.89
CA THR A 119 8.37 -3.28 1.08
C THR A 119 8.39 -2.93 -0.40
N ARG A 120 9.55 -3.12 -1.04
CA ARG A 120 9.78 -2.93 -2.47
C ARG A 120 10.08 -4.28 -3.14
N TYR A 121 9.54 -4.49 -4.34
CA TYR A 121 9.67 -5.75 -5.07
C TYR A 121 10.67 -5.62 -6.20
N PHE A 122 11.52 -6.63 -6.39
CA PHE A 122 12.54 -6.66 -7.42
C PHE A 122 12.55 -8.02 -8.12
N PRO A 123 12.96 -8.09 -9.39
CA PRO A 123 13.19 -9.36 -10.06
C PRO A 123 14.35 -10.10 -9.35
N ALA A 124 14.22 -11.42 -9.26
CA ALA A 124 15.31 -12.26 -8.77
C ALA A 124 16.29 -12.51 -9.91
N VAL A 125 17.46 -11.86 -9.84
CA VAL A 125 18.48 -11.87 -10.92
C VAL A 125 19.14 -13.25 -11.13
N ASN A 126 19.03 -14.15 -10.16
CA ASN A 126 19.58 -15.50 -10.24
C ASN A 126 18.46 -16.50 -9.92
N GLY A 127 18.02 -17.27 -10.90
CA GLY A 127 17.03 -18.34 -10.77
C GLY A 127 17.50 -19.52 -9.90
N LYS A 128 17.92 -19.28 -8.65
CA LYS A 128 17.94 -20.33 -7.64
C LYS A 128 16.56 -20.43 -7.04
N ALA A 129 15.74 -21.27 -7.66
CA ALA A 129 14.60 -21.89 -7.00
C ALA A 129 15.09 -22.47 -5.66
N GLY A 130 14.57 -21.97 -4.55
CA GLY A 130 14.79 -22.57 -3.23
C GLY A 130 15.37 -21.63 -2.18
N ARG A 131 14.47 -21.12 -1.34
CA ARG A 131 14.52 -21.34 0.11
C ARG A 131 13.11 -21.15 0.67
N ALA A 132 12.35 -22.24 0.63
CA ALA A 132 11.15 -22.41 1.45
C ALA A 132 11.57 -22.32 2.94
N ARG A 133 10.92 -21.45 3.71
CA ARG A 133 10.95 -21.54 5.17
C ARG A 133 9.73 -22.33 5.61
N ALA A 134 9.99 -23.40 6.37
CA ALA A 134 9.04 -24.19 7.13
C ALA A 134 8.28 -23.32 8.14
#